data_AF-A0A2V5WLD5-F1
#
_entry.id   AF-A0A2V5WLD5-F1
#
_cell.length_a   1.000
_cell.length_b   1.000
_cell.length_c   1.000
_cell.angle_alpha   90.00
_cell.angle_beta   90.00
_cell.angle_gamma   90.00
#
_symmetry.space_group_name_H-M   'P 1'
#
loop_
_entity.id
_entity.type
_entity.pdbx_description
1 polymer ?
#
loop_
_entity_poly.entity_id
_entity_poly.type
_entity_poly.pdbx_seq_one_letter_code
_entity_poly.pdbx_strand_id
1 'polypeptide(L)'
;MKALTTRRRFLSTAFGATSLLGLGDLGFLAQLRPVSAAEAKLEPDVVRFNPEIEPLVRFLEDTPRERLLEEVASRIKRGLSYRDLLAALLLAGVRNIQPRPVGFKFHAVLVVNSAHLASLSSPDADRWLPLFWALDYFKSSQAQDVKEGDWTMRAVDESKVPTAQKAKQAFIEAMESWDETAADAAVTGLVRSAGAQEIFELYCRYCARDFRELGHKAIYTANSWRALQCIALIGVCAARPHRRRQPLEK
;
A
#
# COMPACT_ATOMS: atom_id res chain seq x y z
N MET A 1 34.17 -23.87 -10.74
CA MET A 1 34.13 -23.37 -9.34
C MET A 1 33.75 -21.89 -9.37
N LYS A 2 32.60 -21.50 -8.77
CA LYS A 2 32.17 -20.10 -8.71
C LYS A 2 32.89 -19.40 -7.55
N ALA A 3 33.72 -18.40 -7.83
CA ALA A 3 34.34 -17.60 -6.79
C ALA A 3 33.28 -16.77 -6.07
N LEU A 4 33.15 -16.96 -4.75
CA LEU A 4 32.28 -16.15 -3.89
C LEU A 4 32.87 -14.73 -3.80
N THR A 5 32.14 -13.75 -4.33
CA THR A 5 32.49 -12.33 -4.22
C THR A 5 32.32 -11.89 -2.77
N THR A 6 33.40 -11.86 -1.98
CA THR A 6 33.38 -11.36 -0.61
C THR A 6 33.24 -9.84 -0.54
N ARG A 7 32.53 -9.32 0.48
CA ARG A 7 32.30 -7.87 0.71
C ARG A 7 33.59 -7.02 0.65
N ARG A 8 34.71 -7.53 1.16
CA ARG A 8 36.03 -6.85 1.07
C ARG A 8 36.51 -6.67 -0.37
N ARG A 9 36.26 -7.64 -1.24
CA ARG A 9 36.68 -7.58 -2.64
C ARG A 9 35.85 -6.54 -3.39
N PHE A 10 34.53 -6.52 -3.16
CA PHE A 10 33.64 -5.48 -3.71
C PHE A 10 34.07 -4.06 -3.31
N LEU A 11 34.38 -3.84 -2.02
CA LEU A 11 34.85 -2.53 -1.54
C LEU A 11 36.22 -2.15 -2.13
N SER A 12 37.14 -3.11 -2.29
CA SER A 12 38.44 -2.85 -2.92
C SER A 12 38.33 -2.51 -4.40
N THR A 13 37.42 -3.16 -5.13
CA THR A 13 37.20 -2.88 -6.57
C THR A 13 36.45 -1.56 -6.77
N ALA A 14 35.50 -1.23 -5.89
CA ALA A 14 34.78 0.03 -5.93
C ALA A 14 35.70 1.23 -5.63
N PHE A 15 36.65 1.12 -4.70
CA PHE A 15 37.61 2.20 -4.46
C PHE A 15 38.68 2.31 -5.56
N GLY A 16 39.13 1.18 -6.12
CA GLY A 16 40.17 1.16 -7.15
C GLY A 16 39.70 1.60 -8.54
N ALA A 17 38.42 1.39 -8.89
CA ALA A 17 37.88 1.77 -10.19
C ALA A 17 37.30 3.21 -10.23
N THR A 18 37.00 3.80 -9.07
CA THR A 18 36.36 5.14 -8.99
C THR A 18 37.38 6.27 -8.82
N SER A 19 38.63 5.97 -8.48
CA SER A 19 39.68 6.99 -8.29
C SER A 19 40.20 7.62 -9.60
N LEU A 20 39.87 7.08 -10.77
CA LEU A 20 40.40 7.55 -12.05
C LEU A 20 39.38 8.19 -13.00
N LEU A 21 38.07 8.17 -12.71
CA LEU A 21 37.05 8.73 -13.63
C LEU A 21 35.86 9.45 -12.96
N GLY A 22 35.92 9.76 -11.65
CA GLY A 22 34.74 10.20 -10.89
C GLY A 22 34.91 11.37 -9.91
N LEU A 23 35.94 12.22 -10.02
CA LEU A 23 36.08 13.42 -9.18
C LEU A 23 35.16 14.59 -9.63
N GLY A 24 33.96 14.25 -10.10
CA GLY A 24 32.87 15.19 -10.39
C GLY A 24 31.83 15.13 -9.28
N ASP A 25 31.95 16.06 -8.33
CA ASP A 25 30.92 16.59 -7.44
C ASP A 25 29.98 15.61 -6.71
N LEU A 26 30.52 14.92 -5.71
CA LEU A 26 29.72 14.44 -4.57
C LEU A 26 29.52 15.54 -3.50
N GLY A 27 29.85 16.81 -3.80
CA GLY A 27 29.71 17.93 -2.87
C GLY A 27 28.26 18.20 -2.49
N PHE A 28 27.30 17.85 -3.37
CA PHE A 28 25.88 17.88 -3.02
C PHE A 28 25.53 16.95 -1.84
N LEU A 29 26.24 15.82 -1.66
CA LEU A 29 26.01 14.91 -0.52
C LEU A 29 26.40 15.56 0.80
N ALA A 30 27.36 16.50 0.81
CA ALA A 30 27.73 17.25 2.00
C ALA A 30 26.68 18.32 2.39
N GLN A 31 25.78 18.68 1.46
CA GLN A 31 24.64 19.56 1.73
C GLN A 31 23.42 18.80 2.26
N LEU A 32 23.40 17.47 2.14
CA LEU A 32 22.35 16.64 2.72
C LEU A 32 22.57 16.53 4.23
N ARG A 33 21.49 16.68 5.00
CA ARG A 33 21.51 16.46 6.44
C ARG A 33 22.03 15.03 6.71
N PRO A 34 23.02 14.84 7.59
CA PRO A 34 23.49 13.51 7.95
C PRO A 34 22.33 12.67 8.51
N VAL A 35 22.02 11.55 7.87
CA VAL A 35 21.02 10.59 8.35
C VAL A 35 21.75 9.56 9.20
N SER A 36 21.32 9.38 10.45
CA SER A 36 21.94 8.37 11.32
C SER A 36 21.59 6.95 10.86
N ALA A 37 22.42 5.96 11.17
CA ALA A 37 22.11 4.56 10.87
C ALA A 37 20.82 4.06 11.55
N ALA A 38 20.42 4.71 12.66
CA ALA A 38 19.15 4.45 13.34
C ALA A 38 17.96 5.09 12.60
N GLU A 39 18.12 6.31 12.10
CA GLU A 39 17.12 7.01 11.27
C GLU A 39 16.93 6.34 9.90
N ALA A 40 17.99 5.77 9.33
CA ALA A 40 17.93 4.96 8.11
C ALA A 40 17.42 3.52 8.37
N LYS A 41 17.23 3.12 9.63
CA LYS A 41 16.77 1.79 9.99
C LYS A 41 15.26 1.73 9.78
N LEU A 42 14.87 1.21 8.62
CA LEU A 42 13.47 0.93 8.32
C LEU A 42 12.98 -0.20 9.20
N GLU A 43 11.91 0.03 9.97
CA GLU A 43 11.23 -1.01 10.74
C GLU A 43 10.85 -2.17 9.81
N PRO A 44 11.42 -3.38 10.01
CA PRO A 44 11.20 -4.52 9.12
C PRO A 44 9.77 -5.06 9.22
N ASP A 45 9.04 -4.67 10.25
CA ASP A 45 7.75 -5.25 10.63
C ASP A 45 6.54 -4.53 9.99
N VAL A 46 6.73 -3.45 9.21
CA VAL A 46 5.65 -2.70 8.55
C VAL A 46 5.50 -3.12 7.09
N VAL A 47 4.26 -3.23 6.59
CA VAL A 47 3.98 -3.48 5.17
C VAL A 47 4.65 -2.45 4.25
N ARG A 48 5.27 -2.95 3.18
CA ARG A 48 5.85 -2.13 2.10
C ARG A 48 5.04 -2.31 0.82
N PHE A 49 4.72 -1.21 0.16
CA PHE A 49 4.07 -1.23 -1.14
C PHE A 49 5.11 -1.20 -2.27
N ASN A 50 4.63 -1.28 -3.51
CA ASN A 50 5.50 -1.24 -4.68
C ASN A 50 6.34 0.06 -4.71
N PRO A 51 7.62 0.00 -5.13
CA PRO A 51 8.52 1.15 -5.13
C PRO A 51 8.02 2.38 -5.89
N GLU A 52 7.13 2.19 -6.87
CA GLU A 52 6.55 3.26 -7.68
C GLU A 52 5.56 4.14 -6.89
N ILE A 53 4.80 3.57 -5.96
CA ILE A 53 3.74 4.27 -5.20
C ILE A 53 4.16 4.56 -3.75
N GLU A 54 5.07 3.77 -3.19
CA GLU A 54 5.56 3.91 -1.81
C GLU A 54 6.01 5.35 -1.47
N PRO A 55 6.76 6.08 -2.33
CA PRO A 55 7.18 7.44 -2.01
C PRO A 55 6.01 8.42 -1.88
N LEU A 56 4.94 8.23 -2.65
CA LEU A 56 3.76 9.07 -2.57
C LEU A 56 2.94 8.72 -1.32
N VAL A 57 2.82 7.44 -0.98
CA VAL A 57 2.18 6.97 0.26
C VAL A 57 2.89 7.59 1.48
N ARG A 58 4.21 7.43 1.56
CA ARG A 58 5.04 8.00 2.64
C ARG A 58 4.90 9.51 2.71
N PHE A 59 4.89 10.19 1.56
CA PHE A 59 4.64 11.63 1.53
C PHE A 59 3.31 12.01 2.20
N LEU A 60 2.21 11.27 1.99
CA LEU A 60 0.93 11.54 2.68
C LEU A 60 1.00 11.23 4.18
N GLU A 61 1.69 10.15 4.55
CA GLU A 61 1.87 9.70 5.93
C GLU A 61 2.67 10.72 6.75
N ASP A 62 3.80 11.18 6.21
CA ASP A 62 4.82 11.95 6.92
C ASP A 62 4.56 13.47 6.87
N THR A 63 3.83 13.95 5.85
CA THR A 63 3.54 15.39 5.74
C THR A 63 2.55 15.81 6.84
N PRO A 64 2.89 16.82 7.66
CA PRO A 64 1.97 17.33 8.67
C PRO A 64 0.65 17.83 8.08
N ARG A 65 -0.45 17.66 8.81
CA ARG A 65 -1.82 17.96 8.33
C ARG A 65 -1.93 19.40 7.79
N GLU A 66 -1.35 20.35 8.51
CA GLU A 66 -1.39 21.78 8.21
C GLU A 66 -0.67 22.16 6.91
N ARG A 67 0.22 21.30 6.39
CA ARG A 67 0.93 21.51 5.12
C ARG A 67 0.47 20.59 4.00
N LEU A 68 -0.26 19.52 4.33
CA LEU A 68 -0.56 18.45 3.37
C LEU A 68 -1.25 18.96 2.11
N LEU A 69 -2.30 19.78 2.26
CA LEU A 69 -3.10 20.22 1.13
C LEU A 69 -2.27 21.11 0.17
N GLU A 70 -1.44 21.98 0.72
CA GLU A 70 -0.56 22.86 -0.06
C GLU A 70 0.52 22.07 -0.82
N GLU A 71 1.15 21.11 -0.14
CA GLU A 71 2.17 20.24 -0.74
C GLU A 71 1.59 19.31 -1.83
N VAL A 72 0.38 18.78 -1.60
CA VAL A 72 -0.37 18.00 -2.61
C VAL A 72 -0.72 18.88 -3.81
N ALA A 73 -1.26 20.08 -3.60
CA ALA A 73 -1.58 21.01 -4.68
C ALA A 73 -0.33 21.36 -5.51
N SER A 74 0.81 21.56 -4.84
CA SER A 74 2.11 21.80 -5.45
C SER A 74 2.54 20.64 -6.35
N ARG A 75 2.36 19.38 -5.92
CA ARG A 75 2.63 18.19 -6.72
C ARG A 75 1.66 18.01 -7.89
N ILE A 76 0.37 18.30 -7.71
CA ILE A 76 -0.65 18.27 -8.78
C ILE A 76 -0.27 19.25 -9.89
N LYS A 77 0.13 20.48 -9.54
CA LYS A 77 0.62 21.47 -10.52
C LYS A 77 1.86 21.01 -11.28
N ARG A 78 2.66 20.11 -10.69
CA ARG A 78 3.83 19.46 -11.32
C ARG A 78 3.50 18.14 -12.04
N GLY A 79 2.22 17.78 -12.18
CA GLY A 79 1.79 16.62 -12.95
C GLY A 79 1.51 15.36 -12.13
N LEU A 80 1.32 15.45 -10.81
CA LEU A 80 0.82 14.31 -10.04
C LEU A 80 -0.55 13.87 -10.55
N SER A 81 -0.65 12.61 -10.95
CA SER A 81 -1.88 11.99 -11.44
C SER A 81 -2.95 11.91 -10.34
N TYR A 82 -4.19 12.18 -10.73
CA TYR A 82 -5.37 11.95 -9.89
C TYR A 82 -5.43 10.50 -9.39
N ARG A 83 -5.12 9.53 -10.27
CA ARG A 83 -5.20 8.10 -9.95
C ARG A 83 -4.11 7.68 -8.97
N ASP A 84 -2.90 8.23 -9.10
CA ASP A 84 -1.80 7.94 -8.19
C ASP A 84 -2.09 8.52 -6.80
N LEU A 85 -2.64 9.74 -6.72
CA LEU A 85 -3.05 10.33 -5.45
C LEU A 85 -4.20 9.55 -4.79
N LEU A 86 -5.19 9.12 -5.57
CA LEU A 86 -6.28 8.27 -5.07
C LEU A 86 -5.77 6.93 -4.54
N ALA A 87 -4.85 6.29 -5.26
CA ALA A 87 -4.22 5.04 -4.85
C ALA A 87 -3.37 5.22 -3.58
N ALA A 88 -2.54 6.25 -3.53
CA ALA A 88 -1.71 6.53 -2.37
C ALA A 88 -2.54 6.86 -1.13
N LEU A 89 -3.65 7.60 -1.27
CA LEU A 89 -4.57 7.86 -0.16
C LEU A 89 -5.17 6.56 0.39
N LEU A 90 -5.65 5.67 -0.48
CA LEU A 90 -6.17 4.37 -0.06
C LEU A 90 -5.12 3.57 0.70
N LEU A 91 -3.91 3.46 0.13
CA LEU A 91 -2.81 2.68 0.69
C LEU A 91 -2.30 3.26 2.02
N ALA A 92 -2.19 4.58 2.14
CA ALA A 92 -1.83 5.26 3.38
C ALA A 92 -2.89 5.01 4.48
N GLY A 93 -4.18 5.05 4.12
CA GLY A 93 -5.26 4.70 5.04
C GLY A 93 -5.20 3.24 5.50
N VAL A 94 -5.05 2.29 4.56
CA VAL A 94 -4.97 0.84 4.88
C VAL A 94 -3.77 0.52 5.77
N ARG A 95 -2.63 1.19 5.57
CA ARG A 95 -1.43 0.93 6.39
C ARG A 95 -1.55 1.46 7.81
N ASN A 96 -2.16 2.62 8.02
CA ASN A 96 -2.01 3.37 9.29
C ASN A 96 -3.30 3.58 10.07
N ILE A 97 -4.39 2.91 9.68
CA ILE A 97 -5.67 3.04 10.39
C ILE A 97 -6.18 1.66 10.71
N GLN A 98 -6.32 1.39 12.00
CA GLN A 98 -6.83 0.11 12.46
C GLN A 98 -8.23 -0.14 11.86
N PRO A 99 -8.48 -1.30 11.24
CA PRO A 99 -9.76 -1.57 10.58
C PRO A 99 -10.91 -1.85 11.55
N ARG A 100 -10.67 -1.79 12.87
CA ARG A 100 -11.64 -2.17 13.91
C ARG A 100 -11.63 -1.20 15.09
N PRO A 101 -12.81 -0.91 15.68
CA PRO A 101 -14.14 -1.24 15.16
C PRO A 101 -14.40 -0.58 13.79
N VAL A 102 -15.26 -1.17 12.97
CA VAL A 102 -15.46 -0.68 11.59
C VAL A 102 -16.33 0.57 11.65
N GLY A 103 -15.81 1.68 11.11
CA GLY A 103 -16.41 3.00 11.22
C GLY A 103 -15.43 3.98 11.85
N PHE A 104 -15.90 5.16 12.28
CA PHE A 104 -15.06 6.19 12.90
C PHE A 104 -13.82 6.52 12.04
N LYS A 105 -12.60 6.34 12.57
CA LYS A 105 -11.33 6.57 11.87
C LYS A 105 -11.23 5.80 10.55
N PHE A 106 -11.78 4.58 10.49
CA PHE A 106 -11.68 3.75 9.29
C PHE A 106 -12.44 4.31 8.09
N HIS A 107 -13.32 5.32 8.29
CA HIS A 107 -13.92 6.06 7.17
C HIS A 107 -12.89 6.69 6.24
N ALA A 108 -11.68 7.00 6.72
CA ALA A 108 -10.59 7.47 5.86
C ALA A 108 -10.23 6.46 4.75
N VAL A 109 -10.50 5.17 4.95
CA VAL A 109 -10.38 4.12 3.92
C VAL A 109 -11.70 3.92 3.19
N LEU A 110 -12.81 3.80 3.92
CA LEU A 110 -14.13 3.49 3.34
C LEU A 110 -14.61 4.53 2.32
N VAL A 111 -14.27 5.80 2.53
CA VAL A 111 -14.80 6.93 1.76
C VAL A 111 -14.08 7.13 0.42
N VAL A 112 -12.94 6.48 0.17
CA VAL A 112 -12.09 6.78 -1.00
C VAL A 112 -12.86 6.64 -2.32
N ASN A 113 -13.62 5.56 -2.50
CA ASN A 113 -14.46 5.39 -3.69
C ASN A 113 -15.59 6.45 -3.75
N SER A 114 -16.20 6.79 -2.62
CA SER A 114 -17.24 7.82 -2.57
C SER A 114 -16.69 9.20 -2.92
N ALA A 115 -15.50 9.56 -2.44
CA ALA A 115 -14.79 10.78 -2.81
C ALA A 115 -14.47 10.79 -4.31
N HIS A 116 -14.09 9.64 -4.87
CA HIS A 116 -13.90 9.51 -6.32
C HIS A 116 -15.21 9.74 -7.11
N LEU A 117 -16.32 9.14 -6.69
CA LEU A 117 -17.63 9.35 -7.34
C LEU A 117 -18.11 10.80 -7.23
N ALA A 118 -17.93 11.43 -6.06
CA ALA A 118 -18.26 12.83 -5.86
C ALA A 118 -17.41 13.74 -6.77
N SER A 119 -16.12 13.43 -6.92
CA SER A 119 -15.20 14.12 -7.82
C SER A 119 -15.64 14.01 -9.28
N LEU A 120 -16.02 12.81 -9.76
CA LEU A 120 -16.54 12.62 -11.11
C LEU A 120 -17.88 13.34 -11.35
N SER A 121 -18.69 13.48 -10.30
CA SER A 121 -19.98 14.18 -10.35
C SER A 121 -19.86 15.70 -10.18
N SER A 122 -18.67 16.20 -9.90
CA SER A 122 -18.41 17.63 -9.69
C SER A 122 -18.07 18.35 -11.01
N PRO A 123 -18.33 19.66 -11.11
CA PRO A 123 -17.77 20.50 -12.16
C PRO A 123 -16.24 20.36 -12.26
N ASP A 124 -15.68 20.57 -13.45
CA ASP A 124 -14.24 20.46 -13.71
C ASP A 124 -13.37 21.26 -12.73
N ALA A 125 -13.80 22.47 -12.38
CA ALA A 125 -13.11 23.35 -11.44
C ALA A 125 -13.06 22.79 -10.01
N ASP A 126 -14.05 21.98 -9.63
CA ASP A 126 -14.25 21.47 -8.26
C ASP A 126 -13.81 20.01 -8.11
N ARG A 127 -13.37 19.36 -9.19
CA ARG A 127 -13.09 17.92 -9.28
C ARG A 127 -12.06 17.45 -8.24
N TRP A 128 -11.19 18.33 -7.75
CA TRP A 128 -10.23 18.00 -6.70
C TRP A 128 -10.77 18.12 -5.28
N LEU A 129 -11.84 18.90 -5.05
CA LEU A 129 -12.33 19.20 -3.70
C LEU A 129 -12.68 17.95 -2.88
N PRO A 130 -13.39 16.93 -3.42
CA PRO A 130 -13.68 15.72 -2.64
C PRO A 130 -12.44 14.95 -2.22
N LEU A 131 -11.37 14.97 -3.04
CA LEU A 131 -10.12 14.30 -2.72
C LEU A 131 -9.31 15.08 -1.68
N PHE A 132 -9.31 16.41 -1.74
CA PHE A 132 -8.71 17.28 -0.71
C PHE A 132 -9.39 17.11 0.64
N TRP A 133 -10.73 17.01 0.67
CA TRP A 133 -11.47 16.68 1.88
C TRP A 133 -11.04 15.32 2.45
N ALA A 134 -10.93 14.29 1.59
CA ALA A 134 -10.54 12.96 2.03
C ALA A 134 -9.09 12.91 2.57
N LEU A 135 -8.17 13.70 1.99
CA LEU A 135 -6.80 13.86 2.49
C LEU A 135 -6.76 14.47 3.90
N ASP A 136 -7.51 15.55 4.14
CA ASP A 136 -7.60 16.17 5.46
C ASP A 136 -8.23 15.22 6.49
N TYR A 137 -9.27 14.50 6.07
CA TYR A 137 -9.93 13.51 6.91
C TYR A 137 -9.02 12.33 7.26
N PHE A 138 -8.20 11.87 6.32
CA PHE A 138 -7.15 10.88 6.58
C PHE A 138 -6.20 11.34 7.68
N LYS A 139 -5.69 12.58 7.62
CA LYS A 139 -4.80 13.10 8.67
C LYS A 139 -5.47 13.25 10.02
N SER A 140 -6.76 13.62 10.04
CA SER A 140 -7.54 13.62 11.29
C SER A 140 -7.65 12.21 11.88
N SER A 141 -7.91 11.21 11.03
CA SER A 141 -8.04 9.82 11.45
C SER A 141 -6.72 9.22 11.90
N GLN A 142 -5.61 9.52 11.19
CA GLN A 142 -4.25 9.13 11.57
C GLN A 142 -3.86 9.73 12.94
N ALA A 143 -4.13 11.02 13.15
CA ALA A 143 -3.83 11.67 14.43
C ALA A 143 -4.64 11.08 15.60
N GLN A 144 -5.86 10.60 15.34
CA GLN A 144 -6.65 9.87 16.34
C GLN A 144 -6.09 8.46 16.56
N ASP A 145 -5.61 7.79 15.50
CA ASP A 145 -5.00 6.46 15.61
C ASP A 145 -3.75 6.46 16.50
N VAL A 146 -2.87 7.47 16.33
CA VAL A 146 -1.70 7.70 17.19
C VAL A 146 -2.08 7.79 18.68
N LYS A 147 -3.21 8.44 19.00
CA LYS A 147 -3.69 8.58 20.39
C LYS A 147 -4.25 7.29 20.96
N GLU A 148 -4.64 6.34 20.12
CA GLU A 148 -5.34 5.11 20.49
C GLU A 148 -4.44 3.86 20.38
N GLY A 149 -3.14 4.05 20.17
CA GLY A 149 -2.16 2.96 20.16
C GLY A 149 -1.27 2.91 18.92
N ASP A 150 -1.44 3.84 17.98
CA ASP A 150 -0.59 4.01 16.79
C ASP A 150 -0.47 2.70 15.99
N TRP A 151 -1.61 2.18 15.58
CA TRP A 151 -1.67 0.92 14.86
C TRP A 151 -1.09 1.08 13.45
N THR A 152 -0.28 0.09 13.06
CA THR A 152 0.20 -0.02 11.68
C THR A 152 0.09 -1.46 11.20
N MET A 153 -0.25 -1.62 9.92
CA MET A 153 -0.36 -2.92 9.27
C MET A 153 1.01 -3.60 9.23
N ARG A 154 1.12 -4.71 9.94
CA ARG A 154 2.36 -5.49 9.98
C ARG A 154 2.60 -6.24 8.69
N ALA A 155 3.87 -6.50 8.40
CA ALA A 155 4.28 -7.40 7.34
C ALA A 155 3.62 -8.78 7.49
N VAL A 156 3.37 -9.42 6.34
CA VAL A 156 2.78 -10.76 6.28
C VAL A 156 3.70 -11.77 6.94
N ASP A 157 3.15 -12.59 7.83
CA ASP A 157 3.81 -13.80 8.32
C ASP A 157 3.74 -14.90 7.25
N GLU A 158 4.76 -14.96 6.39
CA GLU A 158 4.82 -15.89 5.26
C GLU A 158 4.73 -17.37 5.68
N SER A 159 5.05 -17.71 6.94
CA SER A 159 4.97 -19.08 7.43
C SER A 159 3.52 -19.57 7.59
N LYS A 160 2.57 -18.63 7.74
CA LYS A 160 1.14 -18.92 7.91
C LYS A 160 0.36 -18.90 6.59
N VAL A 161 0.96 -18.39 5.52
CA VAL A 161 0.28 -18.25 4.24
C VAL A 161 0.10 -19.63 3.59
N PRO A 162 -1.15 -20.08 3.32
CA PRO A 162 -1.37 -21.36 2.67
C PRO A 162 -0.87 -21.34 1.23
N THR A 163 -0.50 -22.52 0.73
CA THR A 163 -0.17 -22.72 -0.69
C THR A 163 -1.35 -22.33 -1.58
N ALA A 164 -1.08 -21.88 -2.82
CA ALA A 164 -2.09 -21.49 -3.81
C ALA A 164 -3.27 -22.49 -3.92
N GLN A 165 -2.99 -23.79 -3.96
CA GLN A 165 -3.99 -24.85 -4.10
C GLN A 165 -4.93 -24.97 -2.89
N LYS A 166 -4.48 -24.52 -1.71
CA LYS A 166 -5.22 -24.62 -0.43
C LYS A 166 -5.84 -23.29 -0.01
N ALA A 167 -5.40 -22.17 -0.57
CA ALA A 167 -5.73 -20.84 -0.06
C ALA A 167 -7.24 -20.55 -0.06
N LYS A 168 -7.97 -20.93 -1.12
CA LYS A 168 -9.42 -20.74 -1.20
C LYS A 168 -10.16 -21.52 -0.12
N GLN A 169 -9.81 -22.80 0.05
CA GLN A 169 -10.45 -23.67 1.04
C GLN A 169 -10.14 -23.19 2.47
N ALA A 170 -8.88 -22.83 2.73
CA ALA A 170 -8.47 -22.25 4.02
C ALA A 170 -9.20 -20.94 4.33
N PHE A 171 -9.43 -20.08 3.33
CA PHE A 171 -10.19 -18.85 3.50
C PHE A 171 -11.65 -19.14 3.86
N ILE A 172 -12.30 -20.06 3.14
CA ILE A 172 -13.66 -20.50 3.43
C ILE A 172 -13.75 -21.03 4.86
N GLU A 173 -12.87 -21.94 5.26
CA GLU A 173 -12.85 -22.52 6.61
C GLU A 173 -12.67 -21.46 7.70
N ALA A 174 -11.73 -20.53 7.52
CA ALA A 174 -11.50 -19.43 8.45
C ALA A 174 -12.71 -18.50 8.58
N MET A 175 -13.38 -18.20 7.46
CA MET A 175 -14.56 -17.36 7.45
C MET A 175 -15.79 -18.05 8.05
N GLU A 176 -15.93 -19.38 7.90
CA GLU A 176 -16.98 -20.16 8.57
C GLU A 176 -16.75 -20.27 10.09
N SER A 177 -15.49 -20.36 10.53
CA SER A 177 -15.12 -20.46 11.95
C SER A 177 -14.97 -19.12 12.67
N TRP A 178 -15.10 -18.00 11.97
CA TRP A 178 -14.83 -16.65 12.47
C TRP A 178 -13.38 -16.43 12.95
N ASP A 179 -12.42 -17.16 12.38
CA ASP A 179 -11.00 -16.99 12.68
C ASP A 179 -10.38 -15.88 11.81
N GLU A 180 -10.27 -14.69 12.40
CA GLU A 180 -9.66 -13.52 11.75
C GLU A 180 -8.22 -13.77 11.31
N THR A 181 -7.39 -14.37 12.17
CA THR A 181 -5.96 -14.51 11.89
C THR A 181 -5.74 -15.49 10.75
N ALA A 182 -6.51 -16.59 10.73
CA ALA A 182 -6.49 -17.54 9.64
C ALA A 182 -7.06 -16.92 8.34
N ALA A 183 -8.10 -16.09 8.43
CA ALA A 183 -8.67 -15.41 7.26
C ALA A 183 -7.67 -14.45 6.61
N ASP A 184 -6.94 -13.65 7.40
CA ASP A 184 -5.89 -12.74 6.92
C ASP A 184 -4.74 -13.48 6.23
N ALA A 185 -4.29 -14.60 6.82
CA ALA A 185 -3.25 -15.43 6.21
C ALA A 185 -3.75 -16.09 4.91
N ALA A 186 -4.98 -16.61 4.91
CA ALA A 186 -5.56 -17.30 3.78
C ALA A 186 -5.86 -16.36 2.60
N VAL A 187 -6.39 -15.16 2.85
CA VAL A 187 -6.62 -14.18 1.78
C VAL A 187 -5.30 -13.75 1.14
N THR A 188 -4.22 -13.65 1.93
CA THR A 188 -2.89 -13.33 1.41
C THR A 188 -2.39 -14.39 0.41
N GLY A 189 -2.65 -15.67 0.68
CA GLY A 189 -2.38 -16.74 -0.27
C GLY A 189 -3.31 -16.67 -1.49
N LEU A 190 -4.58 -16.36 -1.25
CA LEU A 190 -5.62 -16.34 -2.27
C LEU A 190 -5.40 -15.24 -3.32
N VAL A 191 -5.02 -14.03 -2.91
CA VAL A 191 -4.73 -12.90 -3.83
C VAL A 191 -3.55 -13.19 -4.77
N ARG A 192 -2.68 -14.15 -4.43
CA ARG A 192 -1.53 -14.54 -5.26
C ARG A 192 -1.92 -15.53 -6.37
N SER A 193 -3.05 -16.22 -6.24
CA SER A 193 -3.42 -17.32 -7.15
C SER A 193 -4.81 -17.21 -7.79
N ALA A 194 -5.74 -16.47 -7.19
CA ALA A 194 -7.10 -16.30 -7.68
C ALA A 194 -7.28 -14.98 -8.44
N GLY A 195 -8.26 -14.96 -9.34
CA GLY A 195 -8.67 -13.74 -10.03
C GLY A 195 -9.45 -12.80 -9.08
N ALA A 196 -9.36 -11.49 -9.33
CA ALA A 196 -10.04 -10.49 -8.49
C ALA A 196 -11.55 -10.75 -8.37
N GLN A 197 -12.22 -11.16 -9.45
CA GLN A 197 -13.65 -11.48 -9.46
C GLN A 197 -14.02 -12.64 -8.52
N GLU A 198 -13.22 -13.71 -8.53
CA GLU A 198 -13.43 -14.87 -7.65
C GLU A 198 -13.29 -14.48 -6.17
N ILE A 199 -12.30 -13.64 -5.85
CA ILE A 199 -12.11 -13.11 -4.50
C ILE A 199 -13.30 -12.24 -4.11
N PHE A 200 -13.76 -11.37 -5.00
CA PHE A 200 -14.90 -10.50 -4.76
C PHE A 200 -16.20 -11.28 -4.48
N GLU A 201 -16.45 -12.36 -5.22
CA GLU A 201 -17.62 -13.22 -4.99
C GLU A 201 -17.59 -13.90 -3.61
N LEU A 202 -16.40 -14.34 -3.18
CA LEU A 202 -16.22 -14.87 -1.82
C LEU A 202 -16.50 -13.80 -0.77
N TYR A 203 -15.94 -12.60 -0.92
CA TYR A 203 -16.20 -11.50 0.02
C TYR A 203 -17.67 -11.10 0.04
N CYS A 204 -18.36 -11.03 -1.11
CA CYS A 204 -19.80 -10.77 -1.18
C CYS A 204 -20.60 -11.79 -0.36
N ARG A 205 -20.26 -13.08 -0.47
CA ARG A 205 -20.92 -14.14 0.29
C ARG A 205 -20.76 -13.94 1.79
N TYR A 206 -19.56 -13.62 2.26
CA TYR A 206 -19.27 -13.55 3.69
C TYR A 206 -19.60 -12.20 4.34
N CYS A 207 -19.48 -11.08 3.63
CA CYS A 207 -19.72 -9.75 4.19
C CYS A 207 -21.19 -9.53 4.56
N ALA A 208 -22.12 -10.24 3.92
CA ALA A 208 -23.56 -10.11 4.14
C ALA A 208 -24.09 -10.97 5.30
N ARG A 209 -23.27 -11.85 5.89
CA ARG A 209 -23.73 -12.84 6.88
C ARG A 209 -23.97 -12.26 8.27
N ASP A 210 -23.59 -11.01 8.49
CA ASP A 210 -23.55 -10.42 9.82
C ASP A 210 -23.74 -8.91 9.78
N PHE A 211 -24.62 -8.42 10.66
CA PHE A 211 -25.01 -7.01 10.76
C PHE A 211 -24.20 -6.22 11.80
N ARG A 212 -23.23 -6.86 12.51
CA ARG A 212 -22.26 -6.13 13.33
C ARG A 212 -21.61 -5.02 12.50
N GLU A 213 -21.27 -3.94 13.19
CA GLU A 213 -20.79 -2.72 12.56
C GLU A 213 -21.82 -2.12 11.58
N LEU A 214 -23.12 -2.21 11.88
CA LEU A 214 -24.21 -1.55 11.12
C LEU A 214 -24.19 -1.84 9.61
N GLY A 215 -23.74 -3.03 9.20
CA GLY A 215 -23.64 -3.41 7.79
C GLY A 215 -22.48 -2.78 7.01
N HIS A 216 -21.52 -2.11 7.67
CA HIS A 216 -20.36 -1.48 7.01
C HIS A 216 -19.50 -2.49 6.23
N LYS A 217 -19.57 -3.80 6.55
CA LYS A 217 -18.83 -4.85 5.84
C LYS A 217 -19.23 -4.96 4.37
N ALA A 218 -20.52 -4.87 4.06
CA ALA A 218 -21.02 -4.91 2.68
C ALA A 218 -20.66 -3.62 1.93
N ILE A 219 -20.79 -2.47 2.60
CA ILE A 219 -20.40 -1.16 2.07
C ILE A 219 -18.91 -1.16 1.74
N TYR A 220 -18.07 -1.68 2.64
CA TYR A 220 -16.63 -1.74 2.45
C TYR A 220 -16.26 -2.67 1.31
N THR A 221 -16.82 -3.89 1.27
CA THR A 221 -16.57 -4.85 0.19
C THR A 221 -16.89 -4.24 -1.18
N ALA A 222 -18.05 -3.60 -1.31
CA ALA A 222 -18.48 -2.99 -2.56
C ALA A 222 -17.64 -1.76 -2.96
N ASN A 223 -17.28 -0.90 -1.98
CA ASN A 223 -16.45 0.28 -2.27
C ASN A 223 -15.00 -0.09 -2.56
N SER A 224 -14.42 -1.05 -1.85
CA SER A 224 -13.07 -1.56 -2.11
C SER A 224 -12.98 -2.18 -3.50
N TRP A 225 -13.97 -2.98 -3.90
CA TRP A 225 -14.02 -3.52 -5.26
C TRP A 225 -13.98 -2.42 -6.32
N ARG A 226 -14.85 -1.40 -6.20
CA ARG A 226 -14.92 -0.28 -7.16
C ARG A 226 -13.65 0.58 -7.14
N ALA A 227 -13.14 0.91 -5.96
CA ALA A 227 -11.88 1.63 -5.82
C ALA A 227 -10.75 0.89 -6.54
N LEU A 228 -10.63 -0.42 -6.31
CA LEU A 228 -9.63 -1.26 -6.96
C LEU A 228 -9.78 -1.27 -8.48
N GLN A 229 -10.99 -1.28 -9.04
CA GLN A 229 -11.16 -1.12 -10.51
C GLN A 229 -10.63 0.23 -11.00
N CYS A 230 -10.75 1.29 -10.20
CA CYS A 230 -10.25 2.62 -10.53
C CYS A 230 -8.73 2.77 -10.40
N ILE A 231 -8.06 2.01 -9.52
CA ILE A 231 -6.60 2.14 -9.26
C ILE A 231 -5.75 0.98 -9.82
N ALA A 232 -6.29 -0.23 -9.99
CA ALA A 232 -5.55 -1.44 -10.37
C ALA A 232 -5.14 -1.53 -11.86
N LEU A 233 -5.39 -0.49 -12.68
CA LEU A 233 -4.66 -0.37 -13.96
C LEU A 233 -3.18 0.00 -13.73
N ILE A 234 -2.83 0.42 -12.52
CA ILE A 234 -1.46 0.46 -12.01
C ILE A 234 -1.21 -0.92 -11.41
N GLY A 235 -0.10 -1.58 -11.74
CA GLY A 235 0.23 -2.95 -11.32
C GLY A 235 0.52 -3.11 -9.81
N VAL A 236 -0.31 -2.53 -8.95
CA VAL A 236 -0.14 -2.37 -7.50
C VAL A 236 -0.17 -3.70 -6.75
N CYS A 237 -0.81 -4.75 -7.30
CA CYS A 237 -0.93 -6.06 -6.62
C CYS A 237 -0.48 -7.28 -7.43
N ALA A 238 0.09 -7.11 -8.64
CA ALA A 238 0.50 -8.25 -9.45
C ALA A 238 1.92 -8.69 -9.09
N ALA A 239 2.06 -9.69 -8.19
CA ALA A 239 3.23 -10.55 -8.19
C ALA A 239 3.30 -11.26 -9.54
N ARG A 240 4.02 -10.69 -10.52
CA ARG A 240 4.22 -11.36 -11.80
C ARG A 240 5.01 -12.66 -11.56
N PRO A 241 4.49 -13.83 -11.94
CA PRO A 241 5.34 -15.01 -12.00
C PRO A 241 6.42 -14.77 -13.04
N HIS A 242 7.67 -15.00 -12.64
CA HIS A 242 8.82 -14.92 -13.52
C HIS A 242 8.65 -15.98 -14.62
N ARG A 243 8.16 -15.58 -15.81
CA ARG A 243 8.24 -16.42 -17.01
C ARG A 243 9.73 -16.64 -17.29
N ARG A 244 10.27 -17.79 -16.87
CA ARG A 244 11.52 -18.31 -17.42
C ARG A 244 11.29 -18.46 -18.92
N ARG A 245 11.99 -17.67 -19.72
CA ARG A 245 12.17 -17.98 -21.15
C ARG A 245 12.91 -19.31 -21.20
N GLN A 246 12.28 -20.36 -21.70
CA GLN A 246 13.00 -21.54 -22.15
C GLN A 246 13.91 -21.11 -23.32
N PRO A 247 15.17 -21.56 -23.37
CA PRO A 247 15.98 -21.40 -24.57
C PRO A 247 15.33 -22.22 -25.70
N LEU A 248 15.15 -21.60 -26.85
CA LEU A 248 14.89 -22.31 -28.09
C LEU A 248 16.14 -23.12 -28.43
N GLU A 249 16.07 -24.44 -28.31
CA GLU A 249 17.01 -25.33 -28.97
C GLU A 249 16.72 -25.33 -30.48
N LYS A 250 17.74 -24.99 -31.26
CA LYS A 250 17.97 -25.46 -32.63
C LYS A 250 19.44 -25.79 -32.76
#